data_AF-A0A377I9L2-F1
#
_entry.id   AF-A0A377I9L2-F1
#
_cell.length_a   1.000
_cell.length_b   1.000
_cell.length_c   1.000
_cell.angle_alpha   90.00
_cell.angle_beta   90.00
_cell.angle_gamma   90.00
#
_symmetry.space_group_name_H-M   'P 1'
#
loop_
_entity.id
_entity.type
_entity.pdbx_description
1 polymer ?
#
loop_
_entity_poly.entity_id
_entity_poly.type
_entity_poly.pdbx_seq_one_letter_code
_entity_poly.pdbx_strand_id
1 'polypeptide(L)'
;MTGGNKALLATASYIDFFSANGVLIEQGKIRKKITEDRQLTESQIDQFLDTYEVLDQQLETASGFSAMVVRESGKVNLRNIHV
;
A
#
# COMPACT_ATOMS: atom_id res chain seq x y z
N MET A 1 18.08 3.04 -0.30
CA MET A 1 16.67 2.61 -0.45
C MET A 1 16.53 1.89 -1.78
N THR A 2 16.25 0.59 -1.73
CA THR A 2 16.27 -0.35 -2.87
C THR A 2 14.97 -0.26 -3.67
N GLY A 3 15.04 -0.42 -5.00
CA GLY A 3 13.92 -0.23 -5.92
C GLY A 3 12.65 -1.06 -5.64
N GLY A 4 12.76 -2.14 -4.87
CA GLY A 4 11.62 -3.00 -4.48
C GLY A 4 10.55 -2.27 -3.67
N ASN A 5 10.93 -1.32 -2.81
CA ASN A 5 9.98 -0.55 -2.00
C ASN A 5 9.09 0.37 -2.84
N LYS A 6 9.60 0.87 -3.98
CA LYS A 6 8.83 1.71 -4.92
C LYS A 6 7.88 0.88 -5.78
N ALA A 7 8.28 -0.34 -6.17
CA ALA A 7 7.42 -1.26 -6.91
C ALA A 7 6.22 -1.72 -6.06
N LEU A 8 6.44 -2.05 -4.78
CA LEU A 8 5.36 -2.40 -3.85
C LEU A 8 4.38 -1.24 -3.65
N LEU A 9 4.91 -0.01 -3.50
CA LEU A 9 4.10 1.19 -3.36
C LEU A 9 3.24 1.45 -4.61
N ALA A 10 3.82 1.33 -5.80
CA ALA A 10 3.10 1.51 -7.06
C ALA A 10 2.03 0.43 -7.29
N THR A 11 2.25 -0.79 -6.82
CA THR A 11 1.23 -1.86 -6.89
C THR A 11 0.09 -1.60 -5.91
N ALA A 12 0.40 -1.14 -4.70
CA ALA A 12 -0.60 -0.85 -3.66
C ALA A 12 -1.40 0.43 -3.92
N SER A 13 -0.85 1.41 -4.65
CA SER A 13 -1.54 2.69 -4.92
C SER A 13 -2.85 2.54 -5.70
N TYR A 14 -3.05 1.41 -6.38
CA TYR A 14 -4.27 1.10 -7.12
C TYR A 14 -5.25 0.20 -6.35
N ILE A 15 -5.18 0.21 -5.02
CA ILE A 15 -6.13 -0.47 -4.14
C ILE A 15 -6.79 0.58 -3.28
N ASP A 16 -8.11 0.48 -3.09
CA ASP A 16 -8.81 1.39 -2.20
C ASP A 16 -8.53 1.02 -0.73
N PHE A 17 -7.86 1.91 -0.02
CA PHE A 17 -7.68 1.88 1.43
C PHE A 17 -8.82 2.58 2.17
N PHE A 18 -9.55 3.46 1.47
CA PHE A 18 -10.69 4.19 2.00
C PHE A 18 -11.95 3.87 1.21
N SER A 19 -13.11 3.84 1.85
CA SER A 19 -14.39 3.77 1.18
C SER A 19 -14.75 5.13 0.55
N ALA A 20 -15.77 5.16 -0.32
CA ALA A 20 -16.20 6.37 -1.02
C ALA A 20 -16.57 7.56 -0.12
N ASN A 21 -16.85 7.32 1.16
CA ASN A 21 -17.12 8.33 2.18
C ASN A 21 -15.87 8.74 2.98
N GLY A 22 -14.66 8.32 2.57
CA GLY A 22 -13.39 8.67 3.23
C GLY A 22 -13.09 7.89 4.51
N VAL A 23 -13.82 6.81 4.80
CA VAL A 23 -13.58 5.97 5.98
C VAL A 23 -12.54 4.90 5.64
N LEU A 24 -11.52 4.73 6.48
CA LEU A 24 -10.51 3.68 6.32
C LEU A 24 -11.20 2.30 6.34
N ILE A 25 -10.91 1.49 5.33
CA ILE A 25 -11.42 0.13 5.21
C ILE A 25 -10.70 -0.77 6.22
N GLU A 26 -11.39 -1.75 6.79
CA GLU A 26 -10.80 -2.72 7.72
C GLU A 26 -9.60 -3.44 7.09
N GLN A 27 -8.51 -3.61 7.86
CA GLN A 27 -7.27 -4.21 7.37
C GLN A 27 -7.46 -5.58 6.71
N GLY A 28 -8.39 -6.42 7.21
CA GLY A 28 -8.67 -7.73 6.60
C GLY A 28 -9.19 -7.63 5.16
N LYS A 29 -9.99 -6.60 4.86
CA LYS A 29 -10.50 -6.33 3.51
C LYS A 29 -9.41 -5.74 2.61
N ILE A 30 -8.55 -4.87 3.16
CA ILE A 30 -7.39 -4.33 2.45
C ILE A 30 -6.45 -5.47 2.04
N ARG A 31 -6.08 -6.36 2.98
CA ARG A 31 -5.27 -7.54 2.69
C ARG A 31 -5.87 -8.39 1.59
N LYS A 32 -7.17 -8.69 1.68
CA LYS A 32 -7.89 -9.47 0.67
C LYS A 32 -7.78 -8.83 -0.73
N LYS A 33 -8.02 -7.52 -0.85
CA LYS A 33 -7.85 -6.80 -2.13
C LYS A 33 -6.41 -6.84 -2.65
N ILE A 34 -5.42 -6.67 -1.76
CA ILE A 34 -4.01 -6.75 -2.17
C ILE A 34 -3.66 -8.16 -2.70
N THR A 35 -4.16 -9.21 -2.04
CA THR A 35 -3.93 -10.59 -2.46
C THR A 35 -4.67 -10.92 -3.77
N GLU A 36 -5.94 -10.54 -3.89
CA GLU A 36 -6.79 -10.91 -5.03
C GLU A 36 -6.52 -10.07 -6.28
N ASP A 37 -6.43 -8.74 -6.15
CA ASP A 37 -6.35 -7.82 -7.29
C ASP A 37 -4.91 -7.63 -7.79
N ARG A 38 -3.92 -7.80 -6.90
CA ARG A 38 -2.51 -7.55 -7.20
C ARG A 38 -1.59 -8.76 -7.07
N GLN A 39 -2.12 -9.89 -6.60
CA GLN A 39 -1.38 -11.16 -6.50
C GLN A 39 -0.07 -11.00 -5.71
N LEU A 40 -0.02 -10.08 -4.75
CA LEU A 40 1.14 -9.97 -3.87
C LEU A 40 1.17 -11.14 -2.89
N THR A 41 2.38 -11.62 -2.60
CA THR A 41 2.59 -12.61 -1.55
C THR A 41 2.36 -11.99 -0.17
N GLU A 42 1.97 -12.78 0.84
CA GLU A 42 1.81 -12.30 2.22
C GLU A 42 3.04 -11.53 2.73
N SER A 43 4.26 -12.00 2.43
CA SER A 43 5.48 -11.31 2.82
C SER A 43 5.62 -9.91 2.20
N GLN A 44 5.11 -9.69 0.99
CA GLN A 44 5.13 -8.39 0.32
C GLN A 44 4.05 -7.47 0.90
N ILE A 45 2.90 -8.04 1.26
CA ILE A 45 1.80 -7.33 1.94
C ILE A 45 2.26 -6.85 3.32
N ASP A 46 2.87 -7.74 4.11
CA ASP A 46 3.42 -7.41 5.42
C ASP A 46 4.53 -6.36 5.28
N GLN A 47 5.44 -6.51 4.32
CA GLN A 47 6.45 -5.51 4.04
C GLN A 47 5.83 -4.15 3.72
N PHE A 48 4.78 -4.10 2.91
CA PHE A 48 4.10 -2.84 2.59
C PHE A 48 3.45 -2.22 3.84
N LEU A 49 2.65 -2.99 4.59
CA LEU A 49 1.89 -2.50 5.74
C LEU A 49 2.79 -2.12 6.93
N ASP A 50 3.96 -2.74 7.06
CA ASP A 50 4.96 -2.38 8.07
C ASP A 50 5.77 -1.15 7.65
N THR A 51 6.03 -0.97 6.35
CA THR A 51 6.88 0.11 5.83
C THR A 51 6.10 1.39 5.60
N TYR A 52 4.82 1.31 5.23
CA TYR A 52 4.03 2.47 4.83
C TYR A 52 2.76 2.59 5.62
N GLU A 53 2.45 3.83 5.98
CA GLU A 53 1.16 4.23 6.50
C GLU A 53 0.45 5.07 5.43
N VAL A 54 -0.73 4.62 5.01
CA VAL A 54 -1.56 5.37 4.08
C VAL A 54 -2.32 6.43 4.84
N LEU A 55 -2.00 7.70 4.59
CA LEU A 55 -2.58 8.85 5.29
C LEU A 55 -3.85 9.34 4.62
N ASP A 56 -3.86 9.31 3.28
CA ASP A 56 -4.98 9.76 2.48
C ASP A 56 -4.97 9.08 1.11
N GLN A 57 -6.16 8.94 0.52
CA GLN A 57 -6.30 8.45 -0.84
C GLN A 57 -7.44 9.14 -1.56
N GLN A 58 -7.12 9.73 -2.70
CA GLN A 58 -8.10 10.14 -3.68
C GLN A 58 -8.45 8.94 -4.56
N LEU A 59 -9.66 8.40 -4.37
CA LEU A 59 -10.23 7.38 -5.25
C LEU A 59 -10.38 7.95 -6.68
N GLU A 60 -10.35 7.06 -7.69
CA GLU A 60 -10.34 7.48 -9.09
C GLU A 60 -11.38 8.57 -9.39
N THR A 61 -10.86 9.69 -9.87
CA THR A 61 -11.68 10.76 -10.44
C THR A 61 -12.25 10.33 -11.78
N ALA A 62 -13.23 11.04 -12.33
CA ALA A 62 -13.78 10.77 -13.67
C ALA A 62 -12.73 10.71 -14.80
N SER A 63 -11.51 11.19 -14.54
CA SER A 63 -10.34 11.10 -15.42
C SER A 63 -9.46 9.86 -15.22
N GLY A 64 -9.80 8.93 -14.33
CA GLY A 64 -9.05 7.69 -14.09
C GLY A 64 -7.75 7.86 -13.30
N PHE A 65 -7.56 9.00 -12.63
CA PHE A 65 -6.41 9.23 -11.76
C PHE A 65 -6.81 9.03 -10.30
N SER A 66 -6.11 8.13 -9.61
CA SER A 66 -6.08 8.04 -8.16
C SER A 66 -4.76 8.59 -7.63
N ALA A 67 -4.80 9.23 -6.46
CA ALA A 67 -3.61 9.72 -5.77
C ALA A 67 -3.59 9.13 -4.37
N MET A 68 -2.40 8.79 -3.87
CA MET A 68 -2.22 8.24 -2.53
C MET A 68 -1.11 9.00 -1.82
N VAL A 69 -1.41 9.48 -0.62
CA VAL A 69 -0.42 10.07 0.27
C VAL A 69 0.00 9.00 1.27
N VAL A 70 1.26 8.62 1.21
CA VAL A 70 1.87 7.68 2.14
C VAL A 70 2.97 8.35 2.94
N ARG A 71 3.13 7.88 4.18
CA ARG A 71 4.29 8.15 5.01
C ARG A 71 5.05 6.85 5.20
N GLU A 72 6.38 6.90 5.13
CA GLU A 72 7.19 5.79 5.63
C GLU A 72 6.99 5.68 7.14
N SER A 73 6.35 4.58 7.54
CA SER A 73 6.33 4.13 8.91
C SER A 73 7.79 3.92 9.31
N GLY A 74 8.30 4.72 10.25
CA GLY A 74 9.69 4.65 10.71
C GLY A 74 10.11 3.29 11.30
N LYS A 75 9.23 2.28 11.25
CA LYS A 75 9.51 0.86 11.49
C LYS A 75 10.26 0.25 10.30
N VAL A 76 11.38 0.84 9.93
CA VAL A 76 12.28 0.23 8.93
C VAL A 76 12.84 -1.05 9.54
N ASN A 77 12.41 -2.21 9.06
CA ASN A 77 13.03 -3.49 9.41
C ASN A 77 14.38 -3.57 8.67
N LEU A 78 15.44 -3.12 9.34
CA LEU A 78 16.82 -3.02 8.84
C LEU A 78 17.49 -4.36 8.49
N ARG A 79 16.75 -5.47 8.40
CA ARG A 79 17.33 -6.83 8.35
C ARG A 79 17.65 -7.38 6.96
N ASN A 80 17.27 -6.73 5.86
CA ASN A 80 17.55 -7.24 4.51
C ASN A 80 18.39 -6.28 3.64
N ILE A 81 19.52 -5.79 4.18
CA ILE A 81 20.60 -5.22 3.35
C ILE A 81 21.77 -6.21 3.40
N HIS A 82 21.81 -7.17 2.48
CA HIS A 82 23.08 -7.77 2.08
C HIS A 82 23.65 -6.89 0.97
N VAL A 83 24.84 -6.35 1.25
CA VAL A 83 25.70 -5.59 0.33
C VAL A 83 26.39 -6.56 -0.62
#